data_AF-A0A239KRQ9-F1
#
_entry.id   AF-A0A239KRQ9-F1
#
_cell.length_a   1.000
_cell.length_b   1.000
_cell.length_c   1.000
_cell.angle_alpha   90.00
_cell.angle_beta   90.00
_cell.angle_gamma   90.00
#
_symmetry.space_group_name_H-M   'P 1'
#
loop_
_entity.id
_entity.type
_entity.pdbx_description
1 polymer ?
#
loop_
_entity_poly.entity_id
_entity_poly.type
_entity_poly.pdbx_seq_one_letter_code
_entity_poly.pdbx_strand_id
1 'polypeptide(L)' 'MIQHGLIGRRFGDAGTELLIEEFLDEEEASFFVICDGTNAGALVAMQDGTGRHIRVC' A
#
# COMPACT_ATOMS: atom_id res chain seq x y z
N MET A 1 18.21 -9.43 -1.23
CA MET A 1 17.05 -9.35 -2.14
C MET A 1 17.24 -8.32 -3.25
N ILE A 2 17.45 -7.05 -2.92
CA ILE A 2 17.59 -5.93 -3.88
C ILE A 2 18.64 -6.21 -4.98
N GLN A 3 19.81 -6.71 -4.58
CA GLN A 3 20.94 -7.01 -5.48
C GLN A 3 20.58 -8.04 -6.58
N HIS A 4 19.76 -9.05 -6.25
CA HIS A 4 19.38 -10.10 -7.21
C HIS A 4 18.21 -9.66 -8.11
N GLY A 5 17.31 -8.81 -7.61
CA GLY A 5 16.18 -8.30 -8.39
C GLY A 5 16.59 -7.25 -9.42
N LEU A 6 17.34 -6.22 -8.97
CA LEU A 6 17.67 -5.03 -9.76
C LEU A 6 18.93 -5.22 -10.63
N ILE A 7 20.03 -5.71 -10.04
CA ILE A 7 21.33 -5.80 -10.71
C ILE A 7 21.46 -7.10 -11.51
N GLY A 8 20.97 -8.20 -10.94
CA GLY A 8 20.93 -9.52 -11.61
C GLY A 8 19.83 -9.68 -12.66
N ARG A 9 19.00 -8.66 -12.89
CA ARG A 9 17.86 -8.65 -13.85
C ARG A 9 16.97 -9.89 -13.78
N ARG A 10 16.67 -10.38 -12.57
CA ARG A 10 15.85 -11.60 -12.38
C ARG A 10 14.45 -11.47 -13.02
N PHE A 11 13.93 -10.25 -13.10
CA PHE A 11 12.60 -9.95 -13.66
C PHE A 11 12.67 -9.45 -15.12
N GLY A 12 13.80 -9.65 -15.81
CA GLY A 12 14.00 -9.15 -17.18
C GLY A 12 14.13 -7.63 -17.21
N ASP A 13 13.32 -6.96 -18.03
CA ASP A 13 13.27 -5.48 -18.09
C ASP A 13 12.37 -4.86 -17.01
N ALA A 14 11.58 -5.66 -16.29
CA ALA A 14 10.87 -5.18 -15.10
C ALA A 14 11.85 -5.08 -13.91
N GLY A 15 11.72 -4.04 -13.08
CA GLY A 15 12.60 -3.82 -11.93
C GLY A 15 13.85 -2.99 -12.24
N THR A 16 13.73 -1.96 -13.07
CA THR A 16 14.75 -0.92 -13.27
C THR A 16 14.60 0.27 -12.32
N GLU A 17 13.47 0.36 -11.62
CA GLU A 17 13.13 1.45 -10.72
C GLU A 17 12.74 0.92 -9.33
N LEU A 18 13.09 1.69 -8.30
CA LEU A 18 12.79 1.40 -6.91
C LEU A 18 12.02 2.57 -6.31
N LEU A 19 10.84 2.28 -5.77
CA LEU A 19 10.12 3.21 -4.89
C LEU A 19 10.56 2.95 -3.46
N ILE A 20 11.08 3.99 -2.81
CA ILE A 20 11.37 3.99 -1.38
C ILE A 20 10.35 4.95 -0.75
N GLU A 21 9.53 4.42 0.15
CA GLU A 21 8.56 5.20 0.91
C GLU A 21 8.91 5.18 2.39
N GLU A 22 8.35 6.14 3.12
CA GLU A 22 8.50 6.20 4.57
C GLU A 22 7.82 5.00 5.22
N PHE A 23 8.52 4.37 6.16
CA PHE A 23 7.97 3.28 6.93
C PHE A 23 7.15 3.85 8.09
N LEU A 24 5.84 3.60 8.07
CA LEU A 24 4.93 3.95 9.15
C LEU A 24 4.66 2.68 10.00
N ASP A 25 5.01 2.73 11.29
CA ASP A 25 4.98 1.56 12.20
C ASP A 25 3.75 1.49 13.12
N GLU A 26 2.84 2.43 12.94
CA GLU A 26 1.59 2.58 13.70
C GLU A 26 0.46 1.68 13.17
N GLU A 27 -0.72 1.80 13.79
CA GLU A 27 -1.90 0.99 13.49
C GLU A 27 -2.49 1.29 12.10
N GLU A 28 -2.79 0.22 11.35
CA GLU A 28 -3.47 0.29 10.07
C GLU A 28 -4.99 0.32 10.27
N ALA A 29 -5.66 1.23 9.58
CA ALA A 29 -7.11 1.30 9.55
C ALA A 29 -7.60 1.54 8.12
N SER A 30 -8.66 0.84 7.73
CA SER A 30 -9.38 1.08 6.49
C SER A 30 -10.56 2.03 6.75
N PHE A 31 -10.64 3.09 5.96
CA PHE A 31 -11.76 4.03 5.97
C PHE A 31 -12.55 3.92 4.66
N PHE A 32 -13.74 3.33 4.74
CA PHE A 32 -14.57 3.10 3.56
C PHE A 32 -15.57 4.25 3.36
N VAL A 33 -15.77 4.64 2.10
CA VAL A 33 -16.77 5.66 1.71
C VAL A 33 -17.56 5.19 0.50
N ILE A 34 -18.85 5.51 0.46
CA ILE A 34 -19.69 5.39 -0.75
C ILE A 34 -19.82 6.78 -1.35
N CYS A 35 -19.51 6.90 -2.65
CA CYS A 35 -19.52 8.17 -3.36
C CYS A 35 -20.47 8.14 -4.56
N ASP A 36 -21.17 9.25 -4.81
CA ASP A 36 -22.05 9.45 -5.99
C ASP A 36 -21.44 10.38 -7.07
N GLY A 37 -20.19 10.80 -6.87
CA GLY A 37 -19.47 11.76 -7.71
C GLY A 37 -19.46 13.19 -7.17
N THR A 38 -20.36 13.54 -6.25
CA THR A 38 -20.41 14.86 -5.60
C THR A 38 -20.46 14.80 -4.08
N ASN A 39 -20.95 13.69 -3.53
CA ASN A 39 -21.05 13.42 -2.10
C ASN A 39 -20.25 12.17 -1.75
N ALA A 40 -19.76 12.11 -0.52
CA ALA A 40 -19.13 10.94 0.08
C ALA A 40 -19.80 10.65 1.43
N GLY A 41 -20.41 9.46 1.55
CA GLY A 41 -20.96 8.94 2.80
C GLY A 41 -19.97 7.99 3.46
N ALA A 42 -19.56 8.30 4.69
CA ALA A 42 -18.66 7.45 5.46
C ALA A 42 -19.34 6.14 5.86
N LEU A 43 -18.62 5.02 5.70
CA LEU A 43 -18.97 3.72 6.24
C LEU A 43 -18.17 3.46 7.53
N VAL A 44 -18.47 2.32 8.18
CA VAL A 44 -17.77 1.90 9.40
C VAL A 44 -16.30 1.65 9.11
N ALA A 45 -15.42 2.25 9.93
CA ALA A 45 -13.99 1.97 9.89
C ALA A 45 -13.72 0.53 10.33
N MET A 46 -12.83 -0.15 9.62
CA MET A 46 -12.45 -1.52 9.94
C MET A 46 -10.93 -1.66 9.91
N GLN A 47 -10.41 -2.41 10.86
CA GLN A 47 -9.02 -2.83 10.90
C GLN A 47 -8.93 -4.22 10.29
N ASP A 48 -7.99 -4.42 9.37
CA ASP A 48 -7.65 -5.77 8.93
C ASP A 48 -6.92 -6.51 10.07
N GLY A 49 -7.31 -7.76 10.32
CA GLY A 49 -6.80 -8.57 11.43
C GLY A 49 -5.36 -9.05 11.23
N THR A 50 -4.74 -8.78 10.08
CA THR A 50 -3.33 -9.01 9.83
C THR A 50 -2.54 -7.76 10.20
N GLY A 51 -2.20 -7.65 11.48
CA GLY A 51 -1.52 -6.48 12.02
C GLY A 51 -0.27 -6.07 11.24
N ARG A 52 -0.11 -4.73 11.16
CA ARG A 52 0.95 -3.95 10.52
C ARG A 52 1.00 -4.15 9.01
N HIS A 53 0.51 -3.18 8.23
CA HIS A 53 1.28 -2.33 7.31
C HIS A 53 0.35 -1.29 6.67
N ILE A 54 0.37 -0.03 7.12
CA ILE A 54 -0.48 1.05 6.57
C ILE A 54 -0.42 1.05 5.03
N ARG A 55 -1.54 0.68 4.40
CA ARG A 55 -1.78 0.87 2.97
C ARG A 55 -2.99 1.78 2.83
N VAL A 56 -2.72 3.08 2.75
CA VAL A 56 -3.75 4.04 2.31
C VAL A 56 -3.97 3.77 0.83
N CYS A 57 -5.03 3.04 0.51
CA CYS A 57 -5.62 3.04 -0.83
C CYS A 57 -6.49 4.28 -1.01
#